data_AF-A0A3D8K620-F1
#
_entry.id   AF-A0A3D8K620-F1
#
_cell.length_a   1.000
_cell.length_b   1.000
_cell.length_c   1.000
_cell.angle_alpha   90.00
_cell.angle_beta   90.00
_cell.angle_gamma   90.00
#
_symmetry.space_group_name_H-M   'P 1'
#
loop_
_entity.id
_entity.type
_entity.pdbx_description
1 polymer ?
#
loop_
_entity_poly.entity_id
_entity_poly.type
_entity_poly.pdbx_seq_one_letter_code
_entity_poly.pdbx_strand_id
1 'polypeptide(L)'
;MNKQWIAAAAFTAALGSMLATPVFAADMEKCFGIAKAGQNDCKGNNHSCAGQATKSMDKGEFKAVAKGTCSQLGGSLQPGM
;
A
#
# COMPACT_ATOMS: atom_id res chain seq x y z
N MET A 1 -20.13 -52.75 -25.60
CA MET A 1 -19.51 -52.28 -24.33
C MET A 1 -19.06 -50.84 -24.56
N ASN A 2 -19.83 -49.86 -24.07
CA ASN A 2 -19.61 -49.16 -22.79
C ASN A 2 -18.38 -48.24 -22.89
N LYS A 3 -18.44 -46.94 -22.60
CA LYS A 3 -19.46 -46.12 -21.95
C LYS A 3 -19.12 -44.65 -22.27
N GLN A 4 -20.14 -43.81 -22.26
CA GLN A 4 -20.05 -42.35 -22.30
C GLN A 4 -19.18 -41.85 -21.13
N TRP A 5 -18.18 -41.02 -21.39
CA TRP A 5 -17.46 -40.28 -20.35
C TRP A 5 -17.27 -38.83 -20.76
N ILE A 6 -18.03 -38.00 -20.05
CA ILE A 6 -17.62 -36.72 -19.49
C ILE A 6 -17.64 -35.52 -20.45
N ALA A 7 -18.65 -34.69 -20.17
CA ALA A 7 -18.75 -33.28 -20.49
C ALA A 7 -17.43 -32.53 -20.27
N ALA A 8 -16.93 -31.88 -21.32
CA ALA A 8 -15.97 -30.79 -21.18
C ALA A 8 -16.72 -29.50 -21.49
N ALA A 9 -17.11 -28.80 -20.42
CA ALA A 9 -17.72 -27.48 -20.48
C ALA A 9 -16.84 -26.55 -21.33
N ALA A 10 -17.43 -25.92 -22.34
CA ALA A 10 -16.79 -24.85 -23.09
C ALA A 10 -16.50 -23.69 -22.13
N PHE A 11 -15.24 -23.56 -21.71
CA PHE A 11 -14.80 -22.45 -20.88
C PHE A 11 -14.63 -21.22 -21.78
N THR A 12 -15.74 -20.52 -22.03
CA THR A 12 -15.72 -19.23 -22.72
C THR A 12 -14.99 -18.24 -21.83
N ALA A 13 -13.68 -18.08 -22.05
CA ALA A 13 -12.88 -17.05 -21.40
C ALA A 13 -13.32 -15.68 -21.94
N ALA A 14 -14.33 -15.08 -21.31
CA ALA A 14 -14.60 -13.67 -21.45
C ALA A 14 -13.44 -12.91 -20.79
N LEU A 15 -12.46 -12.53 -21.61
CA LEU A 15 -11.45 -11.54 -21.26
C LEU A 15 -12.17 -10.19 -21.09
N GLY A 16 -12.75 -9.99 -19.92
CA GLY A 16 -13.19 -8.68 -19.46
C GLY A 16 -11.96 -7.79 -19.39
N SER A 17 -11.83 -6.92 -20.38
CA SER A 17 -10.85 -5.84 -20.41
C SER A 17 -10.95 -5.06 -19.10
N MET A 18 -9.97 -5.25 -18.20
CA MET A 18 -9.81 -4.40 -17.05
C MET A 18 -9.58 -2.99 -17.57
N LEU A 19 -10.58 -2.12 -17.37
CA LEU A 19 -10.43 -0.69 -17.53
C LEU A 19 -9.39 -0.25 -16.50
N ALA A 20 -8.13 -0.13 -16.92
CA ALA A 20 -7.11 0.55 -16.15
C ALA A 20 -7.56 2.01 -16.07
N THR A 21 -8.22 2.38 -14.98
CA THR A 21 -8.46 3.79 -14.67
C THR A 21 -7.09 4.45 -14.52
N PRO A 22 -6.86 5.61 -15.14
CA PRO A 22 -5.63 6.35 -14.89
C PRO A 22 -5.59 6.66 -13.40
N VAL A 23 -4.64 6.04 -12.70
CA VAL A 23 -4.27 6.48 -11.35
C VAL A 23 -3.65 7.85 -11.55
N PHE A 24 -4.45 8.90 -11.36
CA PHE A 24 -3.91 10.23 -11.16
C PHE A 24 -2.87 10.11 -10.06
N ALA A 25 -1.63 10.53 -10.32
CA ALA A 25 -0.60 10.58 -9.31
C ALA A 25 -1.11 11.48 -8.18
N ALA A 26 -1.65 10.87 -7.13
CA ALA A 26 -2.12 11.59 -5.98
C ALA A 26 -0.92 12.35 -5.43
N ASP A 27 -1.07 13.65 -5.16
CA ASP A 27 -0.09 14.37 -4.36
C ASP A 27 0.02 13.62 -3.02
N MET A 28 1.17 13.02 -2.77
CA MET A 28 1.45 12.30 -1.52
C MET A 28 2.23 13.21 -0.57
N GLU A 29 1.95 13.11 0.72
CA GLU A 29 2.69 13.79 1.77
C GLU A 29 3.33 12.78 2.72
N LYS A 30 4.50 13.15 3.26
CA LYS A 30 5.13 12.35 4.32
C LYS A 30 4.37 12.60 5.62
N CYS A 31 3.81 11.55 6.19
CA CYS A 31 3.14 11.60 7.47
C CYS A 31 3.92 10.81 8.51
N PHE A 32 4.49 11.53 9.47
CA PHE A 32 5.32 11.00 10.53
C PHE A 32 4.48 10.56 11.74
N GLY A 33 4.97 9.56 12.48
CA GLY A 33 4.32 9.09 13.71
C GLY A 33 3.10 8.20 13.49
N ILE A 34 2.85 7.73 12.26
CA ILE A 34 1.72 6.83 11.93
C ILE A 34 2.17 5.43 11.49
N ALA A 35 3.48 5.21 11.32
CA ALA A 35 4.03 3.94 10.88
C ALA A 35 4.04 2.93 12.04
N LYS A 36 3.48 1.73 11.83
CA LYS A 36 3.71 0.61 12.76
C LYS A 36 5.14 0.08 12.58
N ALA A 37 5.63 -0.65 13.57
CA ALA A 37 6.91 -1.36 13.44
C ALA A 37 6.93 -2.20 12.14
N GLY A 38 8.01 -2.06 11.37
CA GLY A 38 8.18 -2.71 10.08
C GLY A 38 7.32 -2.18 8.94
N GLN A 39 6.63 -1.05 9.09
CA GLN A 39 5.67 -0.53 8.10
C GLN A 39 5.90 0.95 7.73
N ASN A 40 7.12 1.46 7.90
CA ASN A 40 7.53 2.77 7.39
C ASN A 40 7.94 2.70 5.91
N ASP A 41 7.86 3.83 5.24
CA ASP A 41 8.41 4.02 3.90
C ASP A 41 9.91 4.35 3.91
N CYS A 42 10.56 4.25 2.75
CA CYS A 42 12.00 4.49 2.59
C CYS A 42 12.42 5.90 3.05
N LYS A 43 13.66 6.03 3.53
CA LYS A 43 14.22 7.27 4.10
C LYS A 43 13.50 7.75 5.36
N GLY A 44 13.20 6.81 6.26
CA GLY A 44 12.70 7.06 7.62
C GLY A 44 13.73 7.76 8.49
N ASN A 45 13.86 7.35 9.76
CA ASN A 45 14.81 7.95 10.70
C ASN A 45 16.27 7.58 10.35
N ASN A 46 16.96 6.83 11.21
CA ASN A 46 18.37 6.47 11.03
C ASN A 46 18.61 5.33 10.02
N HIS A 47 17.69 5.11 9.08
CA HIS A 47 17.78 4.03 8.10
C HIS A 47 17.09 4.38 6.77
N SER A 48 17.61 3.84 5.67
CA SER A 48 17.15 4.21 4.32
C SER A 48 16.08 3.29 3.73
N CYS A 49 16.01 2.01 4.13
CA CYS A 49 15.04 1.07 3.55
C CYS A 49 13.69 1.12 4.27
N ALA A 50 12.62 0.88 3.50
CA ALA A 50 11.27 0.67 4.03
C ALA A 50 11.23 -0.55 4.97
N GLY A 51 10.30 -0.51 5.92
CA GLY A 51 10.04 -1.60 6.86
C GLY A 51 11.13 -1.85 7.91
N GLN A 52 11.98 -0.85 8.19
CA GLN A 52 13.01 -0.94 9.22
C GLN A 52 12.64 -0.25 10.54
N ALA A 53 11.46 0.36 10.61
CA ALA A 53 10.93 0.96 11.83
C ALA A 53 10.87 -0.09 12.94
N THR A 54 11.66 0.10 13.99
CA THR A 54 11.69 -0.82 15.13
C THR A 54 10.56 -0.57 16.11
N LYS A 55 10.05 0.66 16.16
CA LYS A 55 8.97 1.09 17.05
C LYS A 55 7.75 1.50 16.24
N SER A 56 6.57 1.19 16.77
CA SER A 56 5.31 1.72 16.24
C SER A 56 5.15 3.18 16.63
N MET A 57 4.60 3.97 15.72
CA MET A 57 4.32 5.40 15.86
C MET A 57 5.55 6.25 16.21
N ASP A 58 6.73 5.81 15.76
CA ASP A 58 7.96 6.60 15.90
C ASP A 58 7.84 7.89 15.08
N LYS A 59 8.20 9.03 15.69
CA LYS A 59 8.03 10.34 15.06
C LYS A 59 9.09 10.65 13.99
N GLY A 60 10.19 9.89 13.95
CA GLY A 60 11.15 9.92 12.85
C GLY A 60 10.76 9.00 11.69
N GLU A 61 9.79 8.12 11.89
CA GLU A 61 9.27 7.20 10.87
C GLU A 61 8.02 7.77 10.21
N PHE A 62 7.93 7.61 8.89
CA PHE A 62 6.81 8.12 8.12
C PHE A 62 6.18 7.08 7.21
N LYS A 63 4.94 7.36 6.82
CA LYS A 63 4.30 6.76 5.66
C LYS A 63 3.90 7.84 4.67
N ALA A 64 4.01 7.54 3.37
CA ALA A 64 3.44 8.35 2.32
C ALA A 64 1.92 8.15 2.32
N VAL A 65 1.19 9.23 2.54
CA VAL A 65 -0.28 9.23 2.55
C VAL A 65 -0.78 10.27 1.55
N ALA A 66 -2.06 10.19 1.18
CA ALA A 66 -2.65 11.21 0.33
C ALA A 66 -2.61 12.58 1.02
N LYS A 67 -2.32 13.63 0.27
CA LYS A 67 -2.22 14.99 0.80
C LYS A 67 -3.47 15.40 1.59
N GLY A 68 -3.27 16.00 2.76
CA GLY A 68 -4.34 16.44 3.67
C GLY A 68 -4.90 15.34 4.58
N THR A 69 -4.42 14.10 4.49
CA THR A 69 -4.89 13.01 5.37
C THR A 69 -4.04 12.82 6.61
N CYS A 70 -2.81 13.35 6.65
CA CYS A 70 -1.88 13.08 7.76
C CYS A 70 -2.44 13.51 9.13
N SER A 71 -3.02 14.71 9.21
CA SER A 71 -3.62 15.20 10.46
C SER A 71 -4.84 14.39 10.88
N GLN A 72 -5.61 13.85 9.92
CA GLN A 72 -6.76 12.98 10.21
C GLN A 72 -6.33 11.62 10.79
N LEU A 73 -5.13 11.15 10.39
CA LEU A 73 -4.51 9.95 10.92
C LEU A 73 -3.80 10.17 12.26
N GLY A 74 -3.81 11.40 12.79
CA GLY A 74 -3.12 11.76 14.04
C GLY A 74 -1.60 11.90 13.91
N GLY A 75 -1.09 11.99 12.67
CA GLY A 75 0.33 12.17 12.39
C GLY A 75 0.77 13.62 12.25
N SER A 76 2.04 13.80 11.90
CA SER A 76 2.67 15.10 11.68
C SER A 76 3.29 15.19 10.29
N LEU A 77 3.22 16.35 9.64
CA LEU A 77 3.94 16.60 8.38
C LEU A 77 5.43 16.92 8.61
N GLN A 78 5.79 17.19 9.86
CA GLN A 78 7.17 17.42 10.29
C GLN A 78 7.70 16.16 11.00
N PRO A 79 8.94 15.74 10.69
CA PRO A 79 9.60 14.71 11.49
C PRO A 79 9.73 15.19 12.94
N GLY A 80 9.33 14.35 13.88
CA GLY A 80 9.64 14.58 15.30
C GLY A 80 11.05 14.12 15.61
N MET A 81 11.70 14.86 16.52
CA MET A 81 13.00 14.49 17.08
C MET A 81 12.91 13.24 17.94
#